data_AF-A0A7K9S6W2-F1
#
_entry.id   AF-A0A7K9S6W2-F1
#
_cell.length_a   1.000
_cell.length_b   1.000
_cell.length_c   1.000
_cell.angle_alpha   90.00
_cell.angle_beta   90.00
_cell.angle_gamma   90.00
#
_symmetry.space_group_name_H-M   'P 1'
#
loop_
_entity.id
_entity.type
_entity.pdbx_description
1 polymer ?
#
loop_
_entity_poly.entity_id
_entity_poly.type
_entity_poly.pdbx_seq_one_letter_code
_entity_poly.pdbx_strand_id
1 'polypeptide(L)'
;LLVSKDLGKHLLEVEDLLQKHGLLEADISAQTERVQALNAAALKFSELEGYQPCDPQIICNRVNHVQTCLEELEELAAKRRKELEDSRQLWTFFQEMEEAEAWIREKEKILAAKSCGRDLSSVVTLTTKHKTMLGELGNRRALLHQTMKKGEKILAKKSFSSVGIQEKMREVCLRWKKLEEVTGLHQQRLEDALNFFQFSAETDDLVTWLQDTYRIVSSDDFGHDDYSSQALLRKHRAVVDEVEKHRGAVASLRRQLALLAPGHRQGVDVQIRVVDAQIRVVEVEQLYGEVVEVGTLSAQ
;
A
#
# COMPACT_ATOMS: atom_id res chain seq x y z
N LEU A 1 8.62 -32.52 31.31
CA LEU A 1 8.69 -31.26 30.53
C LEU A 1 9.27 -31.49 29.13
N LEU A 2 10.41 -32.16 28.99
CA LEU A 2 11.05 -32.42 27.68
C LEU A 2 10.21 -33.24 26.69
N VAL A 3 9.37 -34.14 27.20
CA VAL A 3 8.47 -34.99 26.39
C VAL A 3 7.09 -34.32 26.17
N SER A 4 6.92 -33.07 26.60
CA SER A 4 5.65 -32.36 26.42
C SER A 4 5.38 -32.13 24.93
N LYS A 5 4.13 -32.41 24.51
CA LYS A 5 3.65 -32.15 23.14
C LYS A 5 3.00 -30.77 22.98
N ASP A 6 2.92 -30.00 24.07
CA ASP A 6 2.34 -28.66 24.04
C ASP A 6 3.27 -27.71 23.29
N LEU A 7 2.84 -27.16 22.15
CA LEU A 7 3.63 -26.23 21.35
C LEU A 7 3.12 -24.78 21.46
N GLY A 8 2.14 -24.53 22.35
CA GLY A 8 1.42 -23.26 22.46
C GLY A 8 0.43 -23.00 21.31
N LYS A 9 -0.58 -22.19 21.59
CA LYS A 9 -1.73 -21.91 20.70
C LYS A 9 -1.72 -20.48 20.13
N HIS A 10 -0.75 -19.67 20.51
CA HIS A 10 -0.52 -18.32 19.99
C HIS A 10 0.88 -17.85 20.41
N LEU A 11 1.39 -16.80 19.76
CA LEU A 11 2.77 -16.36 19.92
C LEU A 11 3.18 -16.16 21.39
N LEU A 12 2.34 -15.47 22.18
CA LEU A 12 2.63 -15.20 23.60
C LEU A 12 2.84 -16.48 24.43
N GLU A 13 2.04 -17.53 24.18
CA GLU A 13 2.15 -18.80 24.91
C GLU A 13 3.42 -19.56 24.48
N VAL A 14 3.78 -19.48 23.20
CA VAL A 14 5.04 -20.10 22.71
C VAL A 14 6.27 -19.41 23.31
N GLU A 15 6.26 -18.08 23.41
CA GLU A 15 7.35 -17.32 24.05
C GLU A 15 7.51 -17.70 25.54
N ASP A 16 6.40 -17.85 26.27
CA ASP A 16 6.42 -18.33 27.66
C ASP A 16 6.96 -19.77 27.77
N LEU A 17 6.54 -20.67 26.86
CA LEU A 17 7.07 -22.03 26.80
C LEU A 17 8.57 -22.06 26.47
N LEU A 18 9.03 -21.22 25.54
CA LEU A 18 10.45 -21.08 25.20
C LEU A 18 11.26 -20.54 26.38
N GLN A 19 10.72 -19.56 27.11
CA GLN A 19 11.37 -19.03 28.30
C GLN A 19 11.51 -20.12 29.38
N LYS A 20 10.44 -20.87 29.67
CA LYS A 20 10.48 -21.98 30.63
C LYS A 20 11.45 -23.09 30.19
N HIS A 21 11.48 -23.41 28.90
CA HIS A 21 12.41 -24.40 28.35
C HIS A 21 13.86 -23.93 28.43
N GLY A 22 14.11 -22.64 28.21
CA GLY A 22 15.44 -22.04 28.37
C GLY A 22 15.98 -22.14 29.80
N LEU A 23 15.12 -22.01 30.82
CA LEU A 23 15.50 -22.25 32.22
C LEU A 23 15.88 -23.72 32.45
N LEU A 24 15.09 -24.66 31.90
CA LEU A 24 15.38 -26.08 31.99
C LEU A 24 16.71 -26.45 31.31
N GLU A 25 17.02 -25.85 30.17
CA GLU A 25 18.30 -26.07 29.47
C GLU A 25 19.49 -25.51 30.26
N ALA A 26 19.32 -24.38 30.95
CA ALA A 26 20.35 -23.87 31.86
C ALA A 26 20.58 -24.84 33.04
N ASP A 27 19.52 -25.41 33.60
CA ASP A 27 19.63 -26.44 34.65
C ASP A 27 20.33 -27.70 34.14
N ILE A 28 19.99 -28.19 32.94
CA ILE A 28 20.65 -29.34 32.30
C ILE A 28 22.14 -29.04 32.10
N SER A 29 22.50 -27.85 31.60
CA SER A 29 23.90 -27.45 31.43
C SER A 29 24.67 -27.44 32.76
N ALA A 30 24.07 -26.92 33.83
CA ALA A 30 24.70 -26.93 35.15
C ALA A 30 24.88 -28.35 35.71
N GLN A 31 23.93 -29.26 35.46
CA GLN A 31 24.07 -30.67 35.86
C GLN A 31 25.07 -31.43 35.00
N THR A 32 25.23 -31.06 33.74
CA THR A 32 26.21 -31.64 32.81
C THR A 32 27.62 -31.49 33.37
N GLU A 33 28.00 -30.28 33.81
CA GLU A 33 29.30 -30.02 34.43
C GLU A 33 29.52 -30.87 35.68
N ARG A 34 28.48 -31.02 36.52
CA ARG A 34 28.53 -31.83 37.74
C ARG A 34 28.69 -33.32 37.44
N VAL A 35 27.98 -33.83 36.43
CA VAL A 35 28.07 -35.22 35.98
C VAL A 35 29.46 -35.52 35.41
N GLN A 36 30.01 -34.62 34.60
CA GLN A 36 31.36 -34.77 34.05
C GLN A 36 32.42 -34.80 35.17
N ALA A 37 32.32 -33.91 36.16
CA ALA A 37 33.23 -33.91 37.31
C ALA A 37 33.11 -35.21 38.14
N LEU A 38 31.88 -35.69 38.36
CA LEU A 38 31.62 -36.94 39.07
C LEU A 38 32.18 -38.15 38.32
N ASN A 39 31.95 -38.21 37.00
CA ASN A 39 32.45 -39.29 36.14
C ASN A 39 33.99 -39.31 36.12
N ALA A 40 34.63 -38.15 36.01
CA ALA A 40 36.09 -38.03 36.09
C ALA A 40 36.65 -38.47 37.45
N ALA A 41 35.96 -38.16 38.54
CA ALA A 41 36.34 -38.63 39.88
C ALA A 41 36.15 -40.14 40.03
N ALA A 42 35.06 -40.70 39.49
CA ALA A 42 34.77 -42.13 39.54
C ALA A 42 35.83 -42.95 38.79
N LEU A 43 36.23 -42.52 37.59
CA LEU A 43 37.24 -43.22 36.77
C LEU A 43 38.61 -43.33 37.44
N LYS A 44 38.97 -42.40 38.35
CA LYS A 44 40.21 -42.53 39.14
C LYS A 44 40.23 -43.81 39.98
N PHE A 45 39.08 -44.28 40.46
CA PHE A 45 39.00 -45.50 41.25
C PHE A 45 39.18 -46.77 40.40
N SER A 46 38.87 -46.72 39.10
CA SER A 46 39.15 -47.84 38.19
C SER A 46 40.62 -47.99 37.84
N GLU A 47 41.43 -46.94 38.02
CA GLU A 47 42.87 -46.93 37.77
C GLU A 47 43.70 -47.34 39.00
N LEU A 48 43.10 -47.47 40.18
CA LEU A 48 43.79 -47.82 41.41
C LEU A 48 44.09 -49.32 41.47
N GLU A 49 45.37 -49.68 41.59
CA GLU A 49 45.80 -51.05 41.82
C GLU A 49 45.28 -51.58 43.18
N GLY A 50 44.63 -52.75 43.17
CA GLY A 50 44.15 -53.39 44.40
C GLY A 50 42.84 -52.83 44.98
N TYR A 51 42.07 -52.04 44.22
CA TYR A 51 40.75 -51.56 44.63
C TYR A 51 39.78 -52.74 44.90
N GLN A 52 39.35 -52.90 46.15
CA GLN A 52 38.51 -54.03 46.60
C GLN A 52 37.01 -53.76 46.79
N PRO A 53 36.49 -52.52 46.92
CA PRO A 53 35.06 -52.31 47.11
C PRO A 53 34.16 -52.82 45.98
N CYS A 54 34.63 -52.82 44.72
CA CYS A 54 33.97 -53.48 43.59
C CYS A 54 34.94 -53.69 42.43
N ASP A 55 34.54 -54.48 41.43
CA ASP A 55 35.28 -54.63 40.17
C ASP A 55 35.34 -53.26 39.44
N PRO A 56 36.54 -52.76 39.06
CA PRO A 56 36.70 -51.55 38.25
C PRO A 56 35.79 -51.46 37.02
N GLN A 57 35.46 -52.60 36.41
CA GLN A 57 34.56 -52.65 35.25
C GLN A 57 33.14 -52.17 35.59
N ILE A 58 32.67 -52.35 36.83
CA ILE A 58 31.38 -51.85 37.29
C ILE A 58 31.37 -50.31 37.29
N ILE A 59 32.48 -49.69 37.69
CA ILE A 59 32.64 -48.23 37.69
C ILE A 59 32.56 -47.69 36.26
N CYS A 60 33.34 -48.28 35.33
CA CYS A 60 33.31 -47.93 33.92
C CYS A 60 31.90 -48.06 33.32
N ASN A 61 31.21 -49.17 33.60
CA ASN A 61 29.85 -49.40 33.11
C ASN A 61 28.86 -48.34 33.64
N ARG A 62 28.97 -47.94 34.92
CA ARG A 62 28.11 -46.90 35.50
C ARG A 62 28.41 -45.52 34.94
N VAL A 63 29.69 -45.17 34.76
CA VAL A 63 30.11 -43.91 34.13
C VAL A 63 29.56 -43.81 32.71
N ASN A 64 29.73 -44.87 31.91
CA ASN A 64 29.19 -44.94 30.55
C ASN A 64 27.67 -44.80 30.54
N HIS A 65 26.96 -45.50 31.43
CA HIS A 65 25.51 -45.39 31.51
C HIS A 65 25.03 -43.96 31.84
N VAL A 66 25.66 -43.31 32.82
CA VAL A 66 25.32 -41.92 33.19
C VAL A 66 25.62 -40.97 32.03
N GLN A 67 26.72 -41.18 31.31
CA GLN A 67 27.06 -40.40 30.12
C GLN A 67 26.01 -40.54 29.00
N THR A 68 25.59 -41.77 28.69
CA THR A 68 24.52 -42.02 27.71
C THR A 68 23.20 -41.37 28.11
N CYS A 69 22.81 -41.48 29.39
CA CYS A 69 21.60 -40.82 29.89
C CYS A 69 21.66 -39.28 29.76
N LEU A 70 22.85 -38.69 29.94
CA LEU A 70 23.05 -37.25 29.78
C LEU A 70 22.92 -36.83 28.31
N GLU A 71 23.52 -37.59 27.39
CA GLU A 71 23.42 -37.35 25.95
C GLU A 71 21.96 -37.44 25.47
N GLU A 72 21.22 -38.46 25.90
CA GLU A 72 19.78 -38.58 25.60
C GLU A 72 18.97 -37.39 26.13
N LEU A 73 19.32 -36.88 27.32
CA LEU A 73 18.64 -35.74 27.92
C LEU A 73 18.89 -34.45 27.12
N GLU A 74 20.13 -34.22 26.69
CA GLU A 74 20.52 -33.09 25.85
C GLU A 74 19.84 -33.17 24.47
N GLU A 75 19.79 -34.35 23.86
CA GLU A 75 19.08 -34.56 22.59
C GLU A 75 17.59 -34.26 22.70
N LEU A 76 16.93 -34.72 23.77
CA LEU A 76 15.52 -34.43 24.03
C LEU A 76 15.29 -32.93 24.24
N ALA A 77 16.19 -32.24 24.94
CA ALA A 77 16.12 -30.80 25.13
C ALA A 77 16.29 -30.03 23.83
N ALA A 78 17.29 -30.38 23.01
CA ALA A 78 17.53 -29.76 21.71
C ALA A 78 16.36 -29.99 20.74
N LYS A 79 15.80 -31.20 20.72
CA LYS A 79 14.62 -31.53 19.91
C LYS A 79 13.43 -30.67 20.32
N ARG A 80 13.16 -30.58 21.62
CA ARG A 80 12.06 -29.78 22.16
C ARG A 80 12.21 -28.29 21.85
N ARG A 81 13.42 -27.74 21.99
CA ARG A 81 13.73 -26.36 21.61
C ARG A 81 13.42 -26.11 20.14
N LYS A 82 13.83 -27.03 19.25
CA LYS A 82 13.57 -26.94 17.81
C LYS A 82 12.07 -26.93 17.50
N GLU A 83 11.27 -27.80 18.14
CA GLU A 83 9.82 -27.84 17.96
C GLU A 83 9.12 -26.56 18.44
N LEU A 84 9.56 -25.99 19.57
CA LEU A 84 9.06 -24.71 20.07
C LEU A 84 9.42 -23.54 19.15
N GLU A 85 10.66 -23.54 18.62
CA GLU A 85 11.10 -22.52 17.67
C GLU A 85 10.32 -22.60 16.35
N ASP A 86 10.07 -23.81 15.85
CA ASP A 86 9.21 -24.03 14.69
C ASP A 86 7.79 -23.52 14.95
N SER A 87 7.24 -23.72 16.16
CA SER A 87 5.93 -23.19 16.56
C SER A 87 5.94 -21.66 16.63
N ARG A 88 7.01 -21.06 17.16
CA ARG A 88 7.17 -19.60 17.20
C ARG A 88 7.12 -19.03 15.79
N GLN A 89 7.86 -19.61 14.86
CA GLN A 89 7.86 -19.19 13.45
C GLN A 89 6.47 -19.26 12.82
N LEU A 90 5.69 -20.30 13.15
CA LEU A 90 4.31 -20.45 12.69
C LEU A 90 3.41 -19.31 13.21
N TRP A 91 3.45 -19.05 14.51
CA TRP A 91 2.59 -18.03 15.12
C TRP A 91 3.00 -16.61 14.74
N THR A 92 4.30 -16.33 14.61
CA THR A 92 4.78 -15.05 14.02
C THR A 92 4.25 -14.87 12.60
N PHE A 93 4.28 -15.92 11.78
CA PHE A 93 3.72 -15.86 10.42
C PHE A 93 2.22 -15.52 10.42
N PHE A 94 1.42 -16.16 11.29
CA PHE A 94 -0.02 -15.86 11.35
C PHE A 94 -0.29 -14.43 11.82
N GLN A 95 0.44 -13.94 12.82
CA GLN A 95 0.34 -12.56 13.26
C GLN A 95 0.69 -11.58 12.13
N GLU A 96 1.80 -11.80 11.40
CA GLU A 96 2.18 -10.98 10.25
C GLU A 96 1.10 -10.98 9.15
N MET A 97 0.42 -12.10 8.92
CA MET A 97 -0.70 -12.20 7.98
C MET A 97 -1.93 -11.42 8.46
N GLU A 98 -2.27 -11.49 9.75
CA GLU A 98 -3.37 -10.71 10.33
C GLU A 98 -3.10 -9.20 10.27
N GLU A 99 -1.87 -8.77 10.56
CA GLU A 99 -1.43 -7.38 10.41
C GLU A 99 -1.55 -6.91 8.96
N ALA A 100 -1.16 -7.75 8.00
CA ALA A 100 -1.32 -7.46 6.57
C ALA A 100 -2.81 -7.31 6.19
N GLU A 101 -3.69 -8.18 6.67
CA GLU A 101 -5.13 -8.07 6.41
C GLU A 101 -5.75 -6.84 7.04
N ALA A 102 -5.40 -6.52 8.29
CA ALA A 102 -5.88 -5.33 8.96
C ALA A 102 -5.47 -4.07 8.18
N TRP A 103 -4.23 -4.03 7.69
CA TRP A 103 -3.74 -2.94 6.85
C TRP A 103 -4.49 -2.86 5.51
N ILE A 104 -4.71 -3.99 4.84
CA ILE A 104 -5.50 -4.04 3.59
C ILE A 104 -6.91 -3.48 3.83
N ARG A 105 -7.61 -3.97 4.87
CA ARG A 105 -8.96 -3.51 5.22
C ARG A 105 -9.01 -2.01 5.48
N GLU A 106 -8.00 -1.45 6.11
CA GLU A 106 -7.92 -0.01 6.34
C GLU A 106 -7.79 0.76 5.03
N LYS A 107 -6.95 0.30 4.10
CA LYS A 107 -6.82 0.94 2.78
C LYS A 107 -8.07 0.77 1.92
N GLU A 108 -8.72 -0.38 1.97
CA GLU A 108 -10.01 -0.61 1.29
C GLU A 108 -11.07 0.38 1.78
N LYS A 109 -11.14 0.68 3.08
CA LYS A 109 -12.08 1.68 3.62
C LYS A 109 -11.80 3.09 3.08
N ILE A 110 -10.52 3.48 2.98
CA ILE A 110 -10.13 4.77 2.43
C ILE A 110 -10.57 4.86 0.95
N LEU A 111 -10.35 3.79 0.18
CA LEU A 111 -10.70 3.70 -1.24
C LEU A 111 -12.21 3.58 -1.51
N ALA A 112 -12.98 3.10 -0.53
CA ALA A 112 -14.43 3.04 -0.61
C ALA A 112 -15.10 4.43 -0.55
N ALA A 113 -14.36 5.49 -0.21
CA ALA A 113 -14.86 6.86 -0.25
C ALA A 113 -15.35 7.22 -1.66
N LYS A 114 -16.61 7.70 -1.75
CA LYS A 114 -17.30 7.87 -3.03
C LYS A 114 -16.83 9.08 -3.84
N SER A 115 -16.35 10.15 -3.21
CA SER A 115 -16.05 11.42 -3.90
C SER A 115 -14.59 11.52 -4.37
N CYS A 116 -14.39 11.84 -5.64
CA CYS A 116 -13.08 12.15 -6.23
C CYS A 116 -12.77 13.67 -6.23
N GLY A 117 -13.24 14.39 -5.20
CA GLY A 117 -13.11 15.86 -5.08
C GLY A 117 -14.27 16.63 -5.74
N ARG A 118 -14.33 17.93 -5.44
CA ARG A 118 -15.42 18.85 -5.82
C ARG A 118 -14.97 20.06 -6.65
N ASP A 119 -13.67 20.28 -6.73
CA ASP A 119 -13.02 21.38 -7.44
C ASP A 119 -11.58 21.00 -7.78
N LEU A 120 -10.90 21.79 -8.61
CA LEU A 120 -9.53 21.49 -9.06
C LEU A 120 -8.56 21.29 -7.88
N SER A 121 -8.62 22.16 -6.87
CA SER A 121 -7.72 22.13 -5.71
C SER A 121 -7.88 20.85 -4.87
N SER A 122 -9.12 20.45 -4.61
CA SER A 122 -9.44 19.23 -3.86
C SER A 122 -9.03 17.97 -4.63
N VAL A 123 -9.18 17.94 -5.96
CA VAL A 123 -8.71 16.80 -6.76
C VAL A 123 -7.19 16.71 -6.75
N VAL A 124 -6.47 17.82 -6.95
CA VAL A 124 -4.99 17.85 -6.88
C VAL A 124 -4.50 17.35 -5.52
N THR A 125 -5.18 17.75 -4.44
CA THR A 125 -4.88 17.28 -3.09
C THR A 125 -5.10 15.77 -2.94
N LEU A 126 -6.23 15.25 -3.44
CA LEU A 126 -6.55 13.82 -3.39
C LEU A 126 -5.58 12.99 -4.25
N THR A 127 -5.20 13.46 -5.44
CA THR A 127 -4.19 12.84 -6.30
C THR A 127 -2.84 12.76 -5.60
N THR A 128 -2.45 13.81 -4.88
CA THR A 128 -1.20 13.80 -4.09
C THR A 128 -1.27 12.76 -2.97
N LYS A 129 -2.37 12.70 -2.22
CA LYS A 129 -2.58 11.68 -1.17
C LYS A 129 -2.56 10.26 -1.75
N HIS A 130 -3.18 10.06 -2.92
CA HIS A 130 -3.18 8.79 -3.63
C HIS A 130 -1.77 8.35 -4.01
N LYS A 131 -0.94 9.27 -4.53
CA LYS A 131 0.46 9.00 -4.84
C LYS A 131 1.27 8.55 -3.61
N THR A 132 1.05 9.17 -2.45
CA THR A 132 1.66 8.72 -1.19
C THR A 132 1.23 7.29 -0.84
N MET A 133 -0.06 6.99 -0.96
CA MET A 133 -0.60 5.66 -0.71
C MET A 133 -0.02 4.59 -1.66
N LEU A 134 0.23 4.92 -2.93
CA LEU A 134 0.92 4.03 -3.88
C LEU A 134 2.35 3.69 -3.43
N GLY A 135 3.06 4.67 -2.84
CA GLY A 135 4.37 4.43 -2.23
C GLY A 135 4.28 3.46 -1.04
N GLU A 136 3.30 3.64 -0.17
CA GLU A 136 3.05 2.72 0.95
C GLU A 136 2.72 1.29 0.48
N LEU A 137 1.89 1.16 -0.57
CA LEU A 137 1.55 -0.11 -1.22
C LEU A 137 2.80 -0.83 -1.73
N GLY A 138 3.74 -0.12 -2.35
CA GLY A 138 5.01 -0.68 -2.82
C GLY A 138 5.83 -1.32 -1.69
N ASN A 139 5.99 -0.60 -0.58
CA ASN A 139 6.69 -1.08 0.61
C ASN A 139 5.97 -2.29 1.23
N ARG A 140 4.65 -2.23 1.31
CA ARG A 140 3.82 -3.32 1.88
C ARG A 140 3.84 -4.56 1.01
N ARG A 141 3.90 -4.44 -0.31
CA ARG A 141 4.06 -5.57 -1.24
C ARG A 141 5.35 -6.35 -0.96
N ALA A 142 6.46 -5.64 -0.75
CA ALA A 142 7.74 -6.27 -0.45
C ALA A 142 7.70 -7.03 0.88
N LEU A 143 7.09 -6.44 1.92
CA LEU A 143 6.88 -7.10 3.20
C LEU A 143 6.00 -8.35 3.06
N LEU A 144 4.87 -8.24 2.37
CA LEU A 144 3.95 -9.36 2.14
C LEU A 144 4.66 -10.51 1.41
N HIS A 145 5.47 -10.21 0.40
CA HIS A 145 6.25 -11.22 -0.30
C HIS A 145 7.25 -11.93 0.63
N GLN A 146 7.90 -11.21 1.55
CA GLN A 146 8.78 -11.82 2.55
C GLN A 146 8.00 -12.74 3.49
N THR A 147 6.83 -12.32 3.98
CA THR A 147 5.98 -13.13 4.85
C THR A 147 5.44 -14.37 4.11
N MET A 148 5.09 -14.26 2.83
CA MET A 148 4.72 -15.41 1.99
C MET A 148 5.87 -16.42 1.89
N LYS A 149 7.10 -15.95 1.65
CA LYS A 149 8.30 -16.81 1.63
C LYS A 149 8.56 -17.49 3.00
N LYS A 150 8.24 -16.84 4.12
CA LYS A 150 8.27 -17.49 5.45
C LYS A 150 7.24 -18.63 5.51
N GLY A 151 6.02 -18.38 5.06
CA GLY A 151 4.95 -19.39 4.96
C GLY A 151 5.37 -20.62 4.15
N GLU A 152 5.98 -20.40 2.98
CA GLU A 152 6.51 -21.48 2.12
C GLU A 152 7.57 -22.31 2.84
N LYS A 153 8.49 -21.66 3.57
CA LYS A 153 9.51 -22.37 4.37
C LYS A 153 8.89 -23.23 5.47
N ILE A 154 7.84 -22.74 6.13
CA ILE A 154 7.11 -23.49 7.16
C ILE A 154 6.41 -24.71 6.53
N LEU A 155 5.77 -24.53 5.37
CA LEU A 155 5.15 -25.63 4.61
C LEU A 155 6.16 -26.69 4.18
N ALA A 156 7.37 -26.29 3.76
CA ALA A 156 8.42 -27.21 3.36
C ALA A 156 8.91 -28.12 4.50
N LYS A 157 8.90 -27.63 5.74
CA LYS A 157 9.29 -28.42 6.92
C LYS A 157 8.29 -29.54 7.25
N LYS A 158 7.03 -29.41 6.82
CA LYS A 158 5.93 -30.38 7.11
C LYS A 158 5.70 -30.66 8.61
N SER A 159 6.17 -29.77 9.50
CA SER A 159 6.00 -29.91 10.96
C SER A 159 4.57 -29.60 11.44
N PHE A 160 3.76 -28.91 10.62
CA PHE A 160 2.42 -28.45 10.98
C PHE A 160 1.41 -28.76 9.87
N SER A 161 0.13 -28.62 10.18
CA SER A 161 -0.95 -28.74 9.20
C SER A 161 -0.78 -27.70 8.08
N SER A 162 -0.62 -28.17 6.85
CA SER A 162 -0.42 -27.30 5.68
C SER A 162 -1.66 -26.53 5.27
N VAL A 163 -2.85 -27.07 5.58
CA VAL A 163 -4.14 -26.54 5.08
C VAL A 163 -4.38 -25.12 5.58
N GLY A 164 -4.26 -24.89 6.89
CA GLY A 164 -4.52 -23.56 7.48
C GLY A 164 -3.54 -22.49 6.99
N ILE A 165 -2.26 -22.84 6.80
CA ILE A 165 -1.24 -21.93 6.28
C ILE A 165 -1.56 -21.56 4.82
N GLN A 166 -1.83 -22.56 3.98
CA GLN A 166 -2.16 -22.35 2.57
C GLN A 166 -3.45 -21.54 2.40
N GLU A 167 -4.47 -21.83 3.19
CA GLU A 167 -5.73 -21.09 3.17
C GLU A 167 -5.50 -19.61 3.53
N LYS A 168 -4.73 -19.35 4.60
CA LYS A 168 -4.41 -17.98 5.02
C LYS A 168 -3.61 -17.25 3.93
N MET A 169 -2.58 -17.86 3.37
CA MET A 169 -1.80 -17.28 2.26
C MET A 169 -2.71 -16.93 1.08
N ARG A 170 -3.64 -17.83 0.72
CA ARG A 170 -4.58 -17.61 -0.38
C ARG A 170 -5.55 -16.46 -0.09
N GLU A 171 -6.09 -16.37 1.14
CA GLU A 171 -6.99 -15.28 1.55
C GLU A 171 -6.29 -13.92 1.41
N VAL A 172 -5.09 -13.78 1.99
CA VAL A 172 -4.35 -12.53 1.94
C VAL A 172 -3.96 -12.16 0.51
N CYS A 173 -3.52 -13.14 -0.30
CA CYS A 173 -3.23 -12.92 -1.72
C CYS A 173 -4.45 -12.40 -2.49
N LEU A 174 -5.63 -12.98 -2.26
CA LEU A 174 -6.86 -12.57 -2.94
C LEU A 174 -7.26 -11.14 -2.55
N ARG A 175 -7.19 -10.82 -1.25
CA ARG A 175 -7.45 -9.46 -0.76
C ARG A 175 -6.44 -8.45 -1.32
N TRP A 176 -5.16 -8.81 -1.37
CA TRP A 176 -4.13 -7.94 -1.95
C TRP A 176 -4.41 -7.63 -3.41
N LYS A 177 -4.73 -8.66 -4.23
CA LYS A 177 -5.13 -8.46 -5.63
C LYS A 177 -6.35 -7.55 -5.74
N LYS A 178 -7.34 -7.75 -4.86
CA LYS A 178 -8.53 -6.90 -4.87
C LYS A 178 -8.19 -5.45 -4.54
N LEU A 179 -7.31 -5.22 -3.57
CA LEU A 179 -6.81 -3.90 -3.20
C LEU A 179 -6.11 -3.22 -4.38
N GLU A 180 -5.28 -3.95 -5.13
CA GLU A 180 -4.60 -3.44 -6.34
C GLU A 180 -5.61 -3.01 -7.41
N GLU A 181 -6.65 -3.83 -7.66
CA GLU A 181 -7.73 -3.48 -8.60
C GLU A 181 -8.46 -2.20 -8.20
N VAL A 182 -8.91 -2.09 -6.94
CA VAL A 182 -9.66 -0.91 -6.48
C VAL A 182 -8.78 0.33 -6.41
N THR A 183 -7.49 0.17 -6.12
CA THR A 183 -6.51 1.26 -6.17
C THR A 183 -6.36 1.79 -7.60
N GLY A 184 -6.19 0.90 -8.58
CA GLY A 184 -6.10 1.28 -9.99
C GLY A 184 -7.36 1.97 -10.50
N LEU A 185 -8.54 1.47 -10.12
CA LEU A 185 -9.81 2.13 -10.46
C LEU A 185 -9.90 3.52 -9.81
N HIS A 186 -9.49 3.67 -8.56
CA HIS A 186 -9.49 4.96 -7.89
C HIS A 186 -8.53 5.96 -8.55
N GLN A 187 -7.36 5.50 -9.02
CA GLN A 187 -6.42 6.32 -9.79
C GLN A 187 -7.09 6.85 -11.06
N GLN A 188 -7.71 5.97 -11.85
CA GLN A 188 -8.40 6.35 -13.10
C GLN A 188 -9.51 7.38 -12.85
N ARG A 189 -10.25 7.25 -11.74
CA ARG A 189 -11.31 8.20 -11.35
C ARG A 189 -10.75 9.56 -10.92
N LEU A 190 -9.58 9.59 -10.28
CA LEU A 190 -8.92 10.84 -9.90
C LEU A 190 -8.35 11.58 -11.11
N GLU A 191 -7.69 10.86 -12.03
CA GLU A 191 -7.20 11.40 -13.30
C GLU A 191 -8.33 12.03 -14.11
N ASP A 192 -9.48 11.38 -14.10
CA ASP A 192 -10.70 11.91 -14.70
C ASP A 192 -11.22 13.19 -14.09
N ALA A 193 -11.35 13.19 -12.77
CA ALA A 193 -11.84 14.34 -12.07
C ALA A 193 -10.88 15.50 -12.30
N LEU A 194 -9.58 15.23 -12.37
CA LEU A 194 -8.56 16.23 -12.64
C LEU A 194 -8.74 16.82 -14.04
N ASN A 195 -8.81 15.97 -15.07
CA ASN A 195 -9.01 16.42 -16.44
C ASN A 195 -10.31 17.24 -16.59
N PHE A 196 -11.40 16.78 -15.96
CA PHE A 196 -12.67 17.51 -15.97
C PHE A 196 -12.55 18.89 -15.32
N PHE A 197 -11.99 18.98 -14.11
CA PHE A 197 -11.91 20.27 -13.40
C PHE A 197 -10.89 21.23 -14.03
N GLN A 198 -9.83 20.71 -14.68
CA GLN A 198 -8.92 21.53 -15.49
C GLN A 198 -9.64 22.12 -16.69
N PHE A 199 -10.31 21.27 -17.47
CA PHE A 199 -11.13 21.69 -18.61
C PHE A 199 -12.21 22.70 -18.19
N SER A 200 -12.88 22.44 -17.06
CA SER A 200 -13.88 23.33 -16.49
C SER A 200 -13.27 24.70 -16.20
N ALA A 201 -12.18 24.76 -15.44
CA ALA A 201 -11.52 26.01 -15.13
C ALA A 201 -11.08 26.80 -16.39
N GLU A 202 -10.46 26.12 -17.36
CA GLU A 202 -10.06 26.73 -18.64
C GLU A 202 -11.26 27.29 -19.43
N THR A 203 -12.39 26.58 -19.39
CA THR A 203 -13.63 27.02 -20.04
C THR A 203 -14.23 28.23 -19.32
N ASP A 204 -14.24 28.25 -17.98
CA ASP A 204 -14.74 29.38 -17.18
C ASP A 204 -13.92 30.66 -17.40
N ASP A 205 -12.58 30.51 -17.46
CA ASP A 205 -11.67 31.60 -17.76
C ASP A 205 -11.95 32.18 -19.16
N LEU A 206 -12.20 31.31 -20.14
CA LEU A 206 -12.52 31.70 -21.50
C LEU A 206 -13.91 32.37 -21.62
N VAL A 207 -14.93 31.86 -20.94
CA VAL A 207 -16.26 32.50 -20.87
C VAL A 207 -16.13 33.90 -20.30
N THR A 208 -15.43 34.03 -19.16
CA THR A 208 -15.21 35.34 -18.51
C THR A 208 -14.51 36.31 -19.45
N TRP A 209 -13.45 35.85 -20.12
CA TRP A 209 -12.72 36.66 -21.10
C TRP A 209 -13.59 37.07 -22.30
N LEU A 210 -14.42 36.16 -22.82
CA LEU A 210 -15.34 36.46 -23.93
C LEU A 210 -16.42 37.46 -23.51
N GLN A 211 -16.97 37.35 -22.31
CA GLN A 211 -17.96 38.32 -21.78
C GLN A 211 -17.35 39.72 -21.62
N ASP A 212 -16.13 39.81 -21.08
CA ASP A 212 -15.41 41.08 -20.98
C ASP A 212 -15.09 41.66 -22.37
N THR A 213 -14.71 40.80 -23.30
CA THR A 213 -14.42 41.18 -24.68
C THR A 213 -15.66 41.68 -25.40
N TYR A 214 -16.78 40.96 -25.28
CA TYR A 214 -18.08 41.33 -25.83
C TYR A 214 -18.46 42.75 -25.39
N ARG A 215 -18.35 43.04 -24.09
CA ARG A 215 -18.62 44.38 -23.54
C ARG A 215 -17.75 45.48 -24.17
N ILE A 216 -16.51 45.18 -24.54
CA ILE A 216 -15.61 46.15 -25.17
C ILE A 216 -16.00 46.39 -26.64
N VAL A 217 -16.27 45.32 -27.40
CA VAL A 217 -16.60 45.43 -28.84
C VAL A 217 -18.02 45.94 -29.09
N SER A 218 -18.93 45.75 -28.14
CA SER A 218 -20.30 46.25 -28.18
C SER A 218 -20.47 47.65 -27.57
N SER A 219 -19.37 48.35 -27.28
CA SER A 219 -19.41 49.66 -26.64
C SER A 219 -19.77 50.76 -27.65
N ASP A 220 -20.86 51.48 -27.42
CA ASP A 220 -21.28 52.65 -28.22
C ASP A 220 -20.50 53.94 -27.88
N ASP A 221 -19.44 53.85 -27.09
CA ASP A 221 -18.54 54.97 -26.80
C ASP A 221 -17.53 55.16 -27.94
N PHE A 222 -17.68 56.27 -28.68
CA PHE A 222 -16.80 56.65 -29.78
C PHE A 222 -15.75 57.70 -29.39
N GLY A 223 -15.71 58.12 -28.11
CA GLY A 223 -14.88 59.23 -27.67
C GLY A 223 -15.49 60.60 -27.99
N HIS A 224 -14.98 61.64 -27.34
CA HIS A 224 -15.48 63.02 -27.47
C HIS A 224 -14.50 63.94 -28.23
N ASP A 225 -13.29 63.46 -28.53
CA ASP A 225 -12.26 64.17 -29.28
C ASP A 225 -11.40 63.20 -30.11
N ASP A 226 -10.55 63.72 -30.99
CA ASP A 226 -9.68 62.91 -31.86
C ASP A 226 -8.76 61.98 -31.07
N TYR A 227 -8.23 62.45 -29.93
CA TYR A 227 -7.33 61.66 -29.08
C TYR A 227 -8.04 60.44 -28.45
N SER A 228 -9.20 60.66 -27.83
CA SER A 228 -10.03 59.60 -27.22
C SER A 228 -10.56 58.62 -28.27
N SER A 229 -10.99 59.12 -29.43
CA SER A 229 -11.43 58.30 -30.56
C SER A 229 -10.30 57.39 -31.07
N GLN A 230 -9.09 57.94 -31.25
CA GLN A 230 -7.92 57.15 -31.67
C GLN A 230 -7.47 56.14 -30.61
N ALA A 231 -7.57 56.49 -29.31
CA ALA A 231 -7.25 55.57 -28.23
C ALA A 231 -8.23 54.39 -28.18
N LEU A 232 -9.52 54.64 -28.34
CA LEU A 232 -10.57 53.61 -28.43
C LEU A 232 -10.36 52.71 -29.66
N LEU A 233 -10.05 53.28 -30.82
CA LEU A 233 -9.75 52.51 -32.03
C LEU A 233 -8.54 51.57 -31.85
N ARG A 234 -7.47 52.03 -31.18
CA ARG A 234 -6.30 51.18 -30.86
C ARG A 234 -6.69 50.04 -29.92
N LYS A 235 -7.50 50.32 -28.90
CA LYS A 235 -8.01 49.30 -27.98
C LYS A 235 -8.87 48.27 -28.71
N HIS A 236 -9.76 48.72 -29.59
CA HIS A 236 -10.61 47.84 -30.40
C HIS A 236 -9.78 46.93 -31.30
N ARG A 237 -8.81 47.47 -32.04
CA ARG A 237 -7.90 46.66 -32.89
C ARG A 237 -7.13 45.62 -32.08
N ALA A 238 -6.59 46.01 -30.92
CA ALA A 238 -5.87 45.09 -30.04
C ALA A 238 -6.77 43.94 -29.55
N VAL A 239 -8.04 44.24 -29.25
CA VAL A 239 -9.03 43.23 -28.83
C VAL A 239 -9.36 42.29 -29.99
N VAL A 240 -9.60 42.78 -31.20
CA VAL A 240 -9.88 41.96 -32.40
C VAL A 240 -8.70 41.02 -32.70
N ASP A 241 -7.47 41.52 -32.62
CA ASP A 241 -6.27 40.70 -32.79
C ASP A 241 -6.18 39.58 -31.73
N GLU A 242 -6.60 39.87 -30.49
CA GLU A 242 -6.61 38.89 -29.40
C GLU A 242 -7.72 37.83 -29.57
N VAL A 243 -8.90 38.21 -30.08
CA VAL A 243 -9.99 37.30 -30.47
C VAL A 243 -9.53 36.30 -31.52
N GLU A 244 -8.74 36.74 -32.50
CA GLU A 244 -8.20 35.84 -33.51
C GLU A 244 -7.21 34.83 -32.91
N LYS A 245 -6.39 35.24 -31.93
CA LYS A 245 -5.49 34.32 -31.21
C LYS A 245 -6.24 33.25 -30.42
N HIS A 246 -7.41 33.59 -29.85
CA HIS A 246 -8.24 32.63 -29.09
C HIS A 246 -9.02 31.64 -29.98
N ARG A 247 -9.06 31.85 -31.31
CA ARG A 247 -9.73 30.93 -32.26
C ARG A 247 -9.26 29.48 -32.08
N GLY A 248 -7.95 29.29 -31.93
CA GLY A 248 -7.35 27.96 -31.76
C GLY A 248 -7.77 27.28 -30.46
N ALA A 249 -7.88 28.04 -29.37
CA ALA A 249 -8.32 27.56 -28.07
C ALA A 249 -9.79 27.12 -28.12
N VAL A 250 -10.68 27.95 -28.65
CA VAL A 250 -12.11 27.63 -28.84
C VAL A 250 -12.27 26.38 -29.71
N ALA A 251 -11.58 26.30 -30.86
CA ALA A 251 -11.63 25.14 -31.74
C ALA A 251 -11.06 23.86 -31.10
N SER A 252 -10.21 23.98 -30.08
CA SER A 252 -9.64 22.85 -29.35
C SER A 252 -10.59 22.28 -28.29
N LEU A 253 -11.57 23.06 -27.80
CA LEU A 253 -12.50 22.62 -26.74
C LEU A 253 -13.29 21.37 -27.14
N ARG A 254 -13.79 21.28 -28.38
CA ARG A 254 -14.48 20.06 -28.85
C ARG A 254 -13.59 18.83 -28.85
N ARG A 255 -12.29 19.00 -29.14
CA ARG A 255 -11.31 17.90 -29.08
C ARG A 255 -11.04 17.49 -27.64
N GLN A 256 -10.85 18.46 -26.74
CA GLN A 256 -10.66 18.19 -25.31
C GLN A 256 -11.91 17.52 -24.69
N LEU A 257 -13.10 17.98 -25.02
CA LEU A 257 -14.38 17.39 -24.60
C LEU A 257 -14.53 15.94 -25.08
N ALA A 258 -14.12 15.64 -26.32
CA ALA A 258 -14.12 14.28 -26.84
C ALA A 258 -13.16 13.35 -26.07
N LEU A 259 -12.06 13.88 -25.53
CA LEU A 259 -11.12 13.14 -24.68
C LEU A 259 -11.67 12.89 -23.26
N LEU A 260 -12.59 13.73 -22.78
CA LEU A 260 -13.34 13.50 -21.54
C LEU A 260 -14.45 12.45 -21.70
N ALA A 261 -14.90 12.18 -22.93
CA ALA A 261 -16.06 11.37 -23.25
C ALA A 261 -15.88 9.84 -23.49
N PRO A 262 -14.70 9.22 -23.64
CA PRO A 262 -14.64 7.94 -24.33
C PRO A 262 -14.92 6.76 -23.39
N GLY A 263 -16.08 6.12 -23.57
CA GLY A 263 -16.18 4.67 -23.46
C GLY A 263 -17.10 4.14 -22.37
N HIS A 264 -16.65 4.05 -21.11
CA HIS A 264 -17.31 3.18 -20.13
C HIS A 264 -17.06 3.60 -18.67
N ARG A 265 -17.36 4.84 -18.30
CA ARG A 265 -17.27 5.25 -16.90
C ARG A 265 -18.62 5.11 -16.23
N GLN A 266 -18.84 3.93 -15.64
CA GLN A 266 -20.02 3.66 -14.83
C GLN A 266 -20.02 4.59 -13.61
N GLY A 267 -20.79 5.67 -13.71
CA GLY A 267 -20.95 6.63 -12.64
C GLY A 267 -21.81 7.81 -13.09
N VAL A 268 -22.97 7.98 -12.45
CA VAL A 268 -23.89 9.10 -12.69
C VAL A 268 -23.16 10.45 -12.60
N ASP A 269 -22.18 10.57 -11.68
CA ASP A 269 -21.38 11.78 -11.50
C ASP A 269 -20.54 12.15 -12.73
N VAL A 270 -19.96 11.17 -13.43
CA VAL A 270 -19.15 11.43 -14.63
C VAL A 270 -20.05 11.83 -15.80
N GLN A 271 -21.22 11.20 -15.94
CA GLN A 271 -22.18 11.55 -16.99
C GLN A 271 -22.71 12.98 -16.83
N ILE A 272 -23.06 13.38 -15.60
CA ILE A 272 -23.51 14.74 -15.31
C ILE A 272 -22.43 15.75 -15.69
N ARG A 273 -21.18 15.49 -15.29
CA ARG A 273 -20.02 16.34 -15.62
C ARG A 273 -19.80 16.48 -17.13
N VAL A 274 -19.91 15.39 -17.88
CA VAL A 274 -19.74 15.43 -19.35
C VAL A 274 -20.86 16.24 -20.02
N VAL A 275 -22.10 16.13 -19.55
CA VAL A 275 -23.22 16.93 -20.06
C VAL A 275 -23.02 18.41 -19.73
N ASP A 276 -22.60 18.73 -18.50
CA ASP A 276 -22.29 20.10 -18.09
C ASP A 276 -21.18 20.70 -18.97
N ALA A 277 -20.09 19.96 -19.18
CA ALA A 277 -19.01 20.34 -20.08
C ALA A 277 -19.48 20.57 -21.53
N GLN A 278 -20.41 19.74 -22.05
CA GLN A 278 -21.00 19.93 -23.38
C GLN A 278 -21.77 21.25 -23.49
N ILE A 279 -22.60 21.57 -22.49
CA ILE A 279 -23.38 22.82 -22.47
C ILE A 279 -22.43 24.01 -22.52
N ARG A 280 -21.36 23.99 -21.73
CA ARG A 280 -20.41 25.11 -21.67
C ARG A 280 -19.58 25.29 -22.94
N VAL A 281 -19.22 24.22 -23.65
CA VAL A 281 -18.57 24.35 -24.97
C VAL A 281 -19.49 25.06 -25.96
N VAL A 282 -20.78 24.70 -25.97
CA VAL A 282 -21.76 25.36 -26.86
C VAL A 282 -21.90 26.84 -26.52
N GLU A 283 -21.96 27.18 -25.22
CA GLU A 283 -21.99 28.57 -24.75
C GLU A 283 -20.76 29.37 -25.24
N VAL A 284 -19.56 28.83 -25.05
CA VAL A 284 -18.31 29.47 -25.52
C VAL A 284 -18.32 29.68 -27.03
N GLU A 285 -18.73 28.69 -27.81
CA GLU A 285 -18.77 28.78 -29.27
C GLU A 285 -19.77 29.84 -29.75
N GLN A 286 -20.93 29.95 -29.09
CA GLN A 286 -21.93 30.99 -29.37
C GLN A 286 -21.39 32.37 -29.03
N LEU A 287 -20.88 32.57 -27.80
CA LEU A 287 -20.36 33.87 -27.36
C LEU A 287 -19.17 34.32 -28.24
N TYR A 288 -18.30 33.39 -28.63
CA TYR A 288 -17.19 33.69 -29.53
C TYR A 288 -17.69 34.15 -30.91
N GLY A 289 -18.71 33.49 -31.46
CA GLY A 289 -19.35 33.90 -32.72
C GLY A 289 -19.89 35.32 -32.64
N GLU A 290 -20.62 35.64 -31.57
CA GLU A 290 -21.18 36.98 -31.33
C GLU A 290 -20.09 38.05 -31.19
N VAL A 291 -19.04 37.78 -30.41
CA VAL A 291 -17.88 38.68 -30.24
C VAL A 291 -17.20 38.98 -31.59
N VAL A 292 -17.00 37.95 -32.42
CA VAL A 292 -16.39 38.12 -33.75
C VAL A 292 -17.31 38.95 -34.65
N GLU A 293 -18.60 38.65 -34.69
CA GLU A 293 -19.57 39.39 -35.50
C GLU A 293 -19.64 40.87 -35.11
N VAL A 294 -19.89 41.16 -33.83
CA VAL A 294 -19.97 42.52 -33.31
C VAL A 294 -18.65 43.26 -33.51
N GLY A 295 -17.51 42.62 -33.22
CA GLY A 295 -16.19 43.21 -33.45
C GLY A 295 -15.91 43.56 -34.91
N THR A 296 -16.44 42.79 -35.88
CA THR A 296 -16.31 43.15 -37.30
C THR A 296 -17.22 44.28 -37.73
N LEU A 297 -18.44 44.35 -37.18
CA LEU A 297 -19.41 45.40 -37.48
C LEU A 297 -19.00 46.75 -36.89
N SER A 298 -18.54 46.77 -35.63
CA SER A 298 -18.06 47.99 -34.96
C SER A 298 -16.78 48.58 -35.58
N ALA A 299 -16.12 47.85 -36.48
CA ALA A 299 -14.93 48.32 -37.19
C ALA A 299 -15.24 48.98 -38.55
N GLN A 300 -16.48 48.89 -39.06
CA GLN A 300 -16.94 49.49 -40.31
C GLN A 300 -17.50 50.90 -40.10
#